data_AF-A0A831X2L6-F1
#
_entry.id   AF-A0A831X2L6-F1
#
_cell.length_a   1.000
_cell.length_b   1.000
_cell.length_c   1.000
_cell.angle_alpha   90.00
_cell.angle_beta   90.00
_cell.angle_gamma   90.00
#
_symmetry.space_group_name_H-M   'P 1'
#
loop_
_entity.id
_entity.type
_entity.pdbx_description
1 polymer ?
#
loop_
_entity_poly.entity_id
_entity_poly.type
_entity_poly.pdbx_seq_one_letter_code
_entity_poly.pdbx_strand_id
1 'polypeptide(L)'
;MDVNIKWEPSGKSGAVARDCRLLGAASSLGVEIHYKRDCPQNGECGLCQVMVLEGGDGLSPITESERQHLGEAQLAAGMRLACQARLQGAEVTVRVPVLQEAEQQARKEAEATEEQRSEARRIAEEFDKLPLDQKLAALAEMGINVAGDLIGALIAVPLKVAEEILSSVSSAQKSAGQERSSGPAAKEHSKQKAEPSQQSESKPEGPTQS
;
A
#
# COMPACT_ATOMS: atom_id res chain seq x y z
N MET A 1 18.67 -10.55 16.28
CA MET A 1 18.34 -9.27 15.62
C MET A 1 16.84 -9.13 15.71
N ASP A 2 16.39 -7.97 16.16
CA ASP A 2 14.97 -7.70 16.35
C ASP A 2 14.37 -7.08 15.08
N VAL A 3 13.06 -7.18 14.94
CA VAL A 3 12.27 -6.62 13.84
C VAL A 3 11.38 -5.53 14.41
N ASN A 4 11.42 -4.34 13.82
CA ASN A 4 10.53 -3.26 14.19
C ASN A 4 9.17 -3.47 13.51
N ILE A 5 8.10 -3.43 14.29
CA ILE A 5 6.74 -3.53 13.75
C ILE A 5 5.89 -2.33 14.18
N LYS A 6 5.09 -1.81 13.25
CA LYS A 6 4.09 -0.77 13.49
C LYS A 6 2.69 -1.28 13.17
N TRP A 7 1.72 -0.94 14.02
CA TRP A 7 0.34 -1.41 13.95
C TRP A 7 -0.67 -0.29 13.75
N GLU A 8 -1.40 -0.33 12.64
CA GLU A 8 -2.50 0.58 12.33
C GLU A 8 -3.86 -0.08 12.59
N PRO A 9 -4.90 0.66 13.04
CA PRO A 9 -4.91 2.10 13.38
C PRO A 9 -4.43 2.40 14.80
N SER A 10 -3.98 1.39 15.55
CA SER A 10 -3.65 1.54 16.98
C SER A 10 -2.47 2.46 17.28
N GLY A 11 -1.62 2.73 16.28
CA GLY A 11 -0.36 3.48 16.40
C GLY A 11 0.73 2.77 17.22
N LYS A 12 0.46 1.57 17.74
CA LYS A 12 1.41 0.84 18.58
C LYS A 12 2.59 0.35 17.74
N SER A 13 3.79 0.44 18.30
CA SER A 13 5.00 -0.04 17.66
C SER A 13 5.99 -0.57 18.67
N GLY A 14 6.92 -1.41 18.22
CA GLY A 14 7.99 -1.94 19.05
C GLY A 14 8.88 -2.94 18.31
N ALA A 15 10.00 -3.27 18.93
CA ALA A 15 10.91 -4.30 18.46
C ALA A 15 10.45 -5.67 18.98
N VAL A 16 10.41 -6.66 18.09
CA VAL A 16 10.06 -8.05 18.42
C VAL A 16 11.10 -9.01 17.87
N ALA A 17 11.21 -10.20 18.47
CA ALA A 17 12.17 -11.20 18.03
C ALA A 17 11.92 -11.62 16.57
N ARG A 18 13.01 -11.83 15.81
CA ARG A 18 12.95 -12.44 14.49
C ARG A 18 12.31 -13.83 14.53
N ASP A 19 11.66 -14.19 13.43
CA ASP A 19 10.85 -15.39 13.21
C ASP A 19 9.62 -15.52 14.13
N CYS A 20 9.32 -14.49 14.92
CA CYS A 20 8.05 -14.39 15.63
C CYS A 20 6.88 -14.26 14.64
N ARG A 21 5.74 -14.87 14.98
CA ARG A 21 4.50 -14.73 14.22
C ARG A 21 3.89 -13.36 14.45
N LEU A 22 3.26 -12.78 13.43
CA LEU A 22 2.54 -11.50 13.56
C LEU A 22 1.52 -11.52 14.72
N LEU A 23 0.82 -12.63 14.93
CA LEU A 23 -0.13 -12.79 16.03
C LEU A 23 0.55 -12.69 17.42
N GLY A 24 1.75 -13.27 17.55
CA GLY A 24 2.54 -13.18 18.77
C GLY A 24 3.09 -11.77 19.00
N ALA A 25 3.58 -11.14 17.94
CA ALA A 25 4.04 -9.74 17.96
C ALA A 25 2.91 -8.79 18.39
N ALA A 26 1.71 -8.94 17.82
CA ALA A 26 0.53 -8.17 18.19
C ALA A 26 0.22 -8.32 19.69
N SER A 27 0.14 -9.57 20.16
CA SER A 27 -0.15 -9.89 21.56
C SER A 27 0.88 -9.27 22.52
N SER A 28 2.17 -9.32 22.17
CA SER A 28 3.25 -8.75 23.00
C SER A 28 3.18 -7.22 23.12
N LEU A 29 2.61 -6.54 22.12
CA LEU A 29 2.43 -5.08 22.08
C LEU A 29 1.00 -4.66 22.49
N GLY A 30 0.17 -5.61 22.92
CA GLY A 30 -1.22 -5.38 23.31
C GLY A 30 -2.12 -4.93 22.17
N VAL A 31 -1.83 -5.34 20.93
CA VAL A 31 -2.69 -5.17 19.76
C VAL A 31 -3.60 -6.39 19.66
N GLU A 32 -4.91 -6.16 19.60
CA GLU A 32 -5.89 -7.24 19.53
C GLU A 32 -6.18 -7.59 18.07
N ILE A 33 -6.02 -8.88 17.74
CA ILE A 33 -6.39 -9.46 16.45
C ILE A 33 -7.49 -10.47 16.73
N HIS A 34 -8.57 -10.44 15.95
CA HIS A 34 -9.67 -11.36 16.12
C HIS A 34 -9.28 -12.80 15.72
N TYR A 35 -9.59 -13.77 16.57
CA TYR A 35 -9.51 -15.19 16.23
C TYR A 35 -10.45 -16.01 17.14
N LYS A 36 -10.73 -17.26 16.76
CA LYS A 36 -11.57 -18.16 17.56
C LYS A 36 -10.86 -18.57 18.85
N ARG A 37 -11.54 -18.52 20.00
CA ARG A 37 -10.99 -18.82 21.34
C ARG A 37 -10.16 -20.11 21.38
N ASP A 38 -10.65 -21.19 20.78
CA ASP A 38 -10.00 -22.51 20.77
C ASP A 38 -9.23 -22.79 19.47
N CYS A 39 -8.75 -21.75 18.78
CA CYS A 39 -7.96 -21.94 17.56
C CYS A 39 -6.53 -22.41 17.89
N PRO A 40 -6.05 -23.49 17.27
CA PRO A 40 -4.67 -23.97 17.46
C PRO A 40 -3.60 -23.11 16.78
N GLN A 41 -3.97 -21.99 16.13
CA GLN A 41 -3.05 -21.08 15.43
C GLN A 41 -2.21 -21.76 14.34
N ASN A 42 -2.78 -22.76 13.68
CA ASN A 42 -2.18 -23.51 12.57
C ASN A 42 -2.79 -23.12 11.20
N GLY A 43 -3.59 -22.06 11.15
CA GLY A 43 -4.25 -21.60 9.93
C GLY A 43 -5.63 -22.21 9.69
N GLU A 44 -6.18 -23.04 10.58
CA GLU A 44 -7.48 -23.70 10.35
C GLU A 44 -8.69 -22.76 10.34
N CYS A 45 -8.73 -21.72 11.19
CA CYS A 45 -9.94 -20.90 11.34
C CYS A 45 -10.05 -19.74 10.34
N GLY A 46 -8.96 -19.28 9.73
CA GLY A 46 -8.96 -18.16 8.77
C GLY A 46 -9.34 -16.77 9.32
N LEU A 47 -9.57 -16.63 10.63
CA LEU A 47 -10.11 -15.39 11.22
C LEU A 47 -9.07 -14.32 11.55
N CYS A 48 -7.81 -14.70 11.78
CA CYS A 48 -6.75 -13.79 12.22
C CYS A 48 -6.14 -12.99 11.06
N GLN A 49 -7.00 -12.40 10.22
CA GLN A 49 -6.59 -11.69 9.01
C GLN A 49 -5.99 -10.34 9.35
N VAL A 50 -4.90 -10.00 8.68
CA VAL A 50 -4.23 -8.70 8.77
C VAL A 50 -3.79 -8.25 7.39
N MET A 51 -3.70 -6.94 7.17
CA MET A 51 -3.21 -6.37 5.92
C MET A 51 -1.80 -5.83 6.13
N VAL A 52 -0.85 -6.29 5.35
CA VAL A 52 0.52 -5.77 5.36
C VAL A 52 0.55 -4.54 4.47
N LEU A 53 0.87 -3.38 5.05
CA LEU A 53 0.96 -2.13 4.31
C LEU A 53 2.36 -1.94 3.72
N GLU A 54 3.41 -2.29 4.48
CA GLU A 54 4.81 -2.14 4.09
C GLU A 54 5.66 -3.27 4.68
N GLY A 55 6.77 -3.62 4.02
CA GLY A 55 7.70 -4.64 4.48
C GLY A 55 7.22 -6.09 4.32
N GLY A 56 6.34 -6.35 3.35
CA GLY A 56 5.79 -7.69 3.09
C GLY A 56 6.82 -8.72 2.61
N ASP A 57 7.88 -8.27 1.94
CA ASP A 57 9.08 -9.03 1.60
C ASP A 57 9.89 -9.46 2.83
N GLY A 58 9.72 -8.74 3.94
CA GLY A 58 10.24 -9.08 5.25
C GLY A 58 9.42 -10.14 6.00
N LEU A 59 8.47 -10.82 5.35
CA LEU A 59 7.67 -11.90 5.96
C LEU A 59 8.02 -13.26 5.36
N SER A 60 7.70 -14.31 6.11
CA SER A 60 7.78 -15.68 5.59
C SER A 60 6.90 -15.86 4.34
N PRO A 61 7.27 -16.80 3.46
CA PRO A 61 6.47 -17.16 2.29
C PRO A 61 5.02 -17.48 2.67
N ILE A 62 4.11 -17.23 1.73
CA ILE A 62 2.68 -17.51 1.89
C ILE A 62 2.48 -19.02 2.07
N THR A 63 1.77 -19.41 3.13
CA THR A 63 1.50 -20.82 3.42
C THR A 63 0.29 -21.35 2.64
N GLU A 64 0.13 -22.67 2.62
CA GLU A 64 -1.01 -23.30 1.95
C GLU A 64 -2.35 -22.93 2.62
N SER A 65 -2.37 -22.87 3.95
CA SER A 65 -3.56 -22.43 4.71
C SER A 65 -3.93 -20.98 4.41
N GLU A 66 -2.94 -20.12 4.14
CA GLU A 66 -3.21 -18.74 3.72
C GLU A 66 -3.86 -18.69 2.34
N ARG A 67 -3.36 -19.48 1.37
CA ARG A 67 -3.99 -19.61 0.04
C ARG A 67 -5.42 -20.12 0.11
N GLN A 68 -5.67 -21.13 0.94
CA GLN A 68 -6.99 -21.73 1.09
C GLN A 68 -8.04 -20.76 1.66
N HIS A 69 -7.65 -19.85 2.56
CA HIS A 69 -8.60 -18.95 3.22
C HIS A 69 -8.72 -17.57 2.59
N LEU A 70 -7.64 -17.02 2.04
CA LEU A 70 -7.60 -15.65 1.53
C LEU A 70 -7.82 -15.59 0.01
N GLY A 71 -7.44 -16.64 -0.72
CA GLY A 71 -7.43 -16.63 -2.18
C GLY A 71 -6.43 -15.64 -2.78
N GLU A 72 -6.22 -15.73 -4.09
CA GLU A 72 -5.15 -14.97 -4.77
C GLU A 72 -5.34 -13.45 -4.72
N ALA A 73 -6.58 -12.96 -4.86
CA ALA A 73 -6.85 -11.52 -4.88
C ALA A 73 -6.52 -10.84 -3.54
N GLN A 74 -6.88 -11.46 -2.42
CA GLN A 74 -6.58 -10.89 -1.11
C GLN A 74 -5.09 -10.99 -0.78
N LEU A 75 -4.44 -12.11 -1.14
CA LEU A 75 -2.99 -12.25 -0.99
C LEU A 75 -2.22 -11.19 -1.79
N ALA A 76 -2.65 -10.92 -3.02
CA ALA A 76 -2.09 -9.86 -3.86
C ALA A 76 -2.31 -8.47 -3.26
N ALA A 77 -3.42 -8.27 -2.55
CA ALA A 77 -3.70 -7.04 -1.78
C ALA A 77 -2.94 -6.96 -0.44
N GLY A 78 -2.02 -7.89 -0.15
CA GLY A 78 -1.21 -7.89 1.08
C GLY A 78 -1.91 -8.48 2.31
N MET A 79 -3.05 -9.15 2.15
CA MET A 79 -3.70 -9.84 3.26
C MET A 79 -2.90 -11.09 3.66
N ARG A 80 -2.79 -11.31 4.97
CA ARG A 80 -2.08 -12.45 5.57
C ARG A 80 -2.84 -13.01 6.77
N LEU A 81 -2.61 -14.27 7.10
CA LEU A 81 -3.04 -14.81 8.38
C LEU A 81 -1.96 -14.55 9.43
N ALA A 82 -2.26 -13.74 10.44
CA ALA A 82 -1.30 -13.35 11.46
C ALA A 82 -0.66 -14.54 12.21
N CYS A 83 -1.36 -15.68 12.31
CA CYS A 83 -0.81 -16.89 12.93
C CYS A 83 0.18 -17.66 12.04
N GLN A 84 0.21 -17.40 10.73
CA GLN A 84 1.08 -18.08 9.76
C GLN A 84 2.26 -17.22 9.32
N ALA A 85 2.05 -15.91 9.19
CA ALA A 85 3.09 -14.96 8.79
C ALA A 85 4.14 -14.74 9.89
N ARG A 86 5.41 -15.00 9.57
CA ARG A 86 6.56 -14.77 10.46
C ARG A 86 7.39 -13.57 10.02
N LEU A 87 7.93 -12.83 10.98
CA LEU A 87 8.77 -11.64 10.76
C LEU A 87 10.22 -12.04 10.48
N GLN A 88 10.72 -11.75 9.28
CA GLN A 88 12.07 -12.10 8.82
C GLN A 88 12.91 -10.89 8.38
N GLY A 89 12.27 -9.77 8.06
CA GLY A 89 12.89 -8.51 7.66
C GLY A 89 13.32 -7.64 8.85
N ALA A 90 13.57 -6.36 8.58
CA ALA A 90 13.97 -5.38 9.61
C ALA A 90 12.80 -4.52 10.10
N GLU A 91 11.86 -4.19 9.21
CA GLU A 91 10.72 -3.31 9.50
C GLU A 91 9.47 -3.75 8.74
N VAL A 92 8.31 -3.74 9.41
CA VAL A 92 7.02 -4.09 8.82
C VAL A 92 5.91 -3.21 9.38
N THR A 93 5.03 -2.71 8.52
CA THR A 93 3.81 -1.99 8.91
C THR A 93 2.59 -2.84 8.63
N VAL A 94 1.76 -3.08 9.64
CA VAL A 94 0.58 -3.96 9.55
C VAL A 94 -0.67 -3.23 10.00
N ARG A 95 -1.74 -3.33 9.21
CA ARG A 95 -3.08 -2.88 9.58
C ARG A 95 -3.93 -4.05 10.06
N VAL A 96 -4.57 -3.87 11.21
CA VAL A 96 -5.60 -4.79 11.70
C VAL A 96 -6.95 -4.30 11.16
N PRO A 97 -7.66 -5.10 10.33
CA PRO A 97 -9.00 -4.76 9.87
C PRO A 97 -9.93 -4.62 11.08
N VAL A 98 -10.70 -3.54 11.13
CA VAL A 98 -11.72 -3.41 12.16
C VAL A 98 -12.82 -4.41 11.81
N LEU A 99 -13.31 -5.19 12.78
CA LEU A 99 -14.38 -6.18 12.56
C LEU A 99 -15.57 -5.60 11.79
N GLN A 100 -15.89 -4.33 12.03
CA GLN A 100 -16.95 -3.62 11.32
C GLN A 100 -16.69 -3.43 9.83
N GLU A 101 -15.44 -3.23 9.41
CA GLU A 101 -15.07 -3.07 7.99
C GLU A 101 -15.15 -4.41 7.26
N ALA A 102 -14.67 -5.48 7.89
CA ALA A 102 -14.75 -6.84 7.34
C ALA A 102 -16.21 -7.32 7.23
N GLU A 103 -17.03 -7.07 8.25
CA GLU A 103 -18.46 -7.36 8.23
C GLU A 103 -19.23 -6.52 7.20
N GLN A 104 -18.90 -5.23 7.07
CA GLN A 104 -19.50 -4.37 6.06
C GLN A 104 -19.10 -4.78 4.65
N GLN A 105 -17.85 -5.19 4.43
CA GLN A 105 -17.40 -5.68 3.14
C GLN A 105 -18.12 -7.00 2.78
N ALA A 106 -18.18 -7.95 3.73
CA ALA A 106 -18.91 -9.20 3.54
C ALA A 106 -20.41 -8.96 3.32
N ARG A 107 -21.03 -8.01 4.03
CA ARG A 107 -22.43 -7.61 3.81
C ARG A 107 -22.63 -6.98 2.45
N LYS A 108 -21.77 -6.05 2.01
CA LYS A 108 -21.85 -5.45 0.67
C LYS A 108 -21.71 -6.48 -0.44
N GLU A 109 -20.81 -7.45 -0.26
CA GLU A 109 -20.61 -8.56 -1.20
C GLU A 109 -21.79 -9.56 -1.19
N ALA A 110 -22.42 -9.77 -0.04
CA ALA A 110 -23.58 -10.66 0.10
C ALA A 110 -24.92 -9.99 -0.26
N GLU A 111 -25.05 -8.67 -0.09
CA GLU A 111 -26.22 -7.87 -0.48
C GLU A 111 -26.18 -7.45 -1.95
N ALA A 112 -25.07 -7.67 -2.65
CA ALA A 112 -25.01 -7.55 -4.10
C ALA A 112 -26.03 -8.52 -4.72
N THR A 113 -27.11 -7.97 -5.27
CA THR A 113 -28.19 -8.74 -5.90
C THR A 113 -27.65 -9.57 -7.08
N GLU A 114 -28.32 -10.68 -7.39
CA GLU A 114 -28.01 -11.55 -8.55
C GLU A 114 -27.80 -10.74 -9.84
N GLU A 115 -28.64 -9.71 -10.02
CA GLU A 115 -28.59 -8.80 -11.17
C GLU A 115 -27.31 -7.96 -11.17
N GLN A 116 -26.97 -7.30 -10.05
CA GLN A 116 -25.72 -6.54 -9.89
C GLN A 116 -24.47 -7.43 -10.09
N ARG A 117 -24.53 -8.69 -9.63
CA ARG A 117 -23.44 -9.66 -9.80
C ARG A 117 -23.31 -10.12 -11.26
N SER A 118 -24.44 -10.32 -11.95
CA SER A 118 -24.49 -10.66 -13.36
C SER A 118 -24.01 -9.50 -14.24
N GLU A 119 -24.33 -8.27 -13.86
CA GLU A 119 -23.94 -7.05 -14.55
C GLU A 119 -22.46 -6.77 -14.35
N ALA A 120 -21.95 -6.84 -13.12
CA ALA A 120 -20.51 -6.74 -12.85
C ALA A 120 -19.70 -7.80 -13.64
N ARG A 121 -20.23 -9.03 -13.75
CA ARG A 121 -19.63 -10.08 -14.58
C ARG A 121 -19.69 -9.76 -16.07
N ARG A 122 -20.81 -9.26 -16.59
CA ARG A 122 -20.94 -8.84 -17.99
C ARG A 122 -19.98 -7.70 -18.31
N ILE A 123 -19.91 -6.69 -17.45
CA ILE A 123 -19.00 -5.56 -17.59
C ILE A 123 -17.55 -6.05 -17.57
N ALA A 124 -17.18 -6.96 -16.66
CA ALA A 124 -15.84 -7.53 -16.63
C ALA A 124 -15.50 -8.35 -17.89
N GLU A 125 -16.44 -9.17 -18.38
CA GLU A 125 -16.28 -9.95 -19.62
C GLU A 125 -16.22 -9.06 -20.87
N GLU A 126 -16.97 -7.96 -20.89
CA GLU A 126 -16.96 -6.98 -21.97
C GLU A 126 -15.68 -6.14 -21.94
N PHE A 127 -15.25 -5.73 -20.76
CA PHE A 127 -13.98 -5.06 -20.57
C PHE A 127 -12.83 -5.94 -21.03
N ASP A 128 -12.80 -7.24 -20.69
CA ASP A 128 -11.73 -8.15 -21.11
C ASP A 128 -11.58 -8.24 -22.64
N LYS A 129 -12.70 -8.16 -23.38
CA LYS A 129 -12.75 -8.21 -24.84
C LYS A 129 -12.28 -6.92 -25.53
N LEU A 130 -12.14 -5.82 -24.80
CA LEU A 130 -11.67 -4.56 -25.38
C LEU A 130 -10.15 -4.61 -25.66
N PRO A 131 -9.70 -4.06 -26.81
CA PRO A 131 -8.29 -3.86 -27.04
C PRO A 131 -7.72 -2.83 -26.04
N LEU A 132 -6.43 -2.93 -25.73
CA LEU A 132 -5.79 -2.24 -24.60
C LEU A 132 -5.91 -0.71 -24.66
N ASP A 133 -5.95 -0.15 -25.87
CA ASP A 133 -6.20 1.27 -26.16
C ASP A 133 -7.62 1.72 -25.75
N GLN A 134 -8.63 0.88 -25.98
CA GLN A 134 -10.01 1.18 -25.61
C GLN A 134 -10.29 0.97 -24.12
N LYS A 135 -9.60 0.00 -23.48
CA LYS A 135 -9.63 -0.18 -22.02
C LYS A 135 -9.18 1.09 -21.29
N LEU A 136 -8.10 1.70 -21.76
CA LEU A 136 -7.55 2.93 -21.20
C LEU A 136 -8.47 4.13 -21.42
N ALA A 137 -9.09 4.25 -22.60
CA ALA A 137 -10.08 5.28 -22.88
C ALA A 137 -11.32 5.16 -21.99
N ALA A 138 -11.88 3.95 -21.84
CA ALA A 138 -13.04 3.69 -20.99
C ALA A 138 -12.77 3.99 -19.52
N LEU A 139 -11.57 3.66 -19.02
CA LEU A 139 -11.15 4.00 -17.65
C LEU A 139 -10.97 5.51 -17.44
N ALA A 140 -10.50 6.23 -18.46
CA ALA A 140 -10.39 7.69 -18.42
C ALA A 140 -11.76 8.39 -18.44
N GLU A 141 -12.72 7.87 -19.22
CA GLU A 141 -14.10 8.39 -19.30
C GLU A 141 -14.88 8.19 -17.99
N MET A 142 -14.61 7.11 -17.26
CA MET A 142 -15.22 6.85 -15.94
C MET A 142 -14.68 7.73 -14.81
N GLY A 143 -13.72 8.63 -15.09
CA GLY A 143 -13.26 9.63 -14.12
C GLY A 143 -12.64 9.04 -12.85
N ILE A 144 -12.12 7.81 -12.93
CA ILE A 144 -11.30 7.24 -11.85
C ILE A 144 -10.03 8.10 -11.78
N ASN A 145 -9.68 8.63 -10.61
CA ASN A 145 -8.40 9.30 -10.41
C ASN A 145 -7.28 8.26 -10.48
N VAL A 146 -6.85 7.92 -11.69
CA VAL A 146 -5.93 6.80 -11.97
C VAL A 146 -4.47 7.08 -11.59
N ALA A 147 -4.19 8.21 -10.93
CA ALA A 147 -2.85 8.64 -10.56
C ALA A 147 -2.17 7.70 -9.53
N GLY A 148 -2.96 6.97 -8.74
CA GLY A 148 -2.44 6.02 -7.73
C GLY A 148 -2.28 4.60 -8.25
N ASP A 149 -3.29 4.08 -8.95
CA ASP A 149 -3.40 2.64 -9.25
C ASP A 149 -2.73 2.19 -10.56
N LEU A 150 -2.43 3.12 -11.50
CA LEU A 150 -1.81 2.75 -12.79
C LEU A 150 -0.32 2.40 -12.71
N ILE A 151 0.38 2.82 -11.64
CA ILE A 151 1.83 2.60 -11.52
C ILE A 151 2.13 1.09 -11.43
N GLY A 152 1.25 0.29 -10.82
CA GLY A 152 1.39 -1.17 -10.77
C GLY A 152 1.14 -1.86 -12.11
N ALA A 153 0.16 -1.39 -12.89
CA ALA A 153 -0.21 -1.98 -14.18
C ALA A 153 0.80 -1.65 -15.30
N LEU A 154 1.46 -0.50 -15.24
CA LEU A 154 2.52 -0.09 -16.19
C LEU A 154 3.78 -0.97 -16.11
N ILE A 155 4.02 -1.66 -14.99
CA ILE A 155 5.19 -2.54 -14.81
C ILE A 155 5.02 -3.88 -15.53
N ALA A 156 3.77 -4.35 -15.70
CA ALA A 156 3.47 -5.62 -16.35
C ALA A 156 3.40 -5.53 -17.89
N VAL A 157 3.53 -4.32 -18.46
CA VAL A 157 3.55 -4.14 -19.91
C VAL A 157 4.94 -4.54 -20.42
N PRO A 158 5.06 -5.60 -21.24
CA PRO A 158 6.35 -6.00 -21.78
C PRO A 158 6.93 -4.86 -22.62
N LEU A 159 8.19 -4.49 -22.34
CA LEU A 159 8.93 -3.39 -22.99
C LEU A 159 8.89 -3.40 -24.54
N LYS A 160 8.60 -4.54 -25.18
CA LYS A 160 8.36 -4.64 -26.63
C LYS A 160 7.14 -3.85 -27.13
N VAL A 161 6.11 -3.67 -26.29
CA VAL A 161 4.92 -2.87 -26.63
C VAL A 161 5.25 -1.37 -26.58
N ALA A 162 6.23 -0.97 -25.77
CA ALA A 162 6.69 0.42 -25.73
C ALA A 162 7.41 0.84 -27.02
N GLU A 163 8.14 -0.07 -27.70
CA GLU A 163 8.83 0.23 -28.96
C GLU A 163 7.84 0.47 -30.13
N GLU A 164 6.77 -0.34 -30.24
CA GLU A 164 5.71 -0.19 -31.25
C GLU A 164 4.89 1.12 -31.06
N ILE A 165 4.64 1.49 -29.81
CA ILE A 165 3.97 2.76 -29.46
C ILE A 165 4.88 3.95 -29.76
N LEU A 166 6.19 3.83 -29.50
CA LEU A 166 7.17 4.88 -29.79
C LEU A 166 7.34 5.12 -31.30
N SER A 167 7.30 4.06 -32.13
CA SER A 167 7.32 4.22 -33.58
C SER A 167 6.05 4.90 -34.11
N SER A 168 4.91 4.61 -33.51
CA SER A 168 3.62 5.22 -33.89
C SER A 168 3.56 6.70 -33.49
N VAL A 169 4.06 7.07 -32.31
CA VAL A 169 4.09 8.48 -31.85
C VAL A 169 5.12 9.33 -32.61
N SER A 170 6.23 8.74 -33.07
CA SER A 170 7.23 9.44 -33.87
C SER A 170 6.73 9.83 -35.28
N SER A 171 5.72 9.12 -35.80
CA SER A 171 5.09 9.44 -37.08
C SER A 171 4.03 10.56 -36.95
N ALA A 172 3.45 10.75 -35.76
CA ALA A 172 2.53 11.85 -35.45
C ALA A 172 3.24 13.17 -35.13
N GLN A 173 4.52 13.16 -34.72
CA GLN A 173 5.30 14.39 -34.47
C GLN A 173 5.96 14.99 -35.71
N LYS A 174 5.80 14.39 -36.91
CA LYS A 174 6.42 14.91 -38.16
C LYS A 174 5.53 15.84 -38.98
N SER A 175 4.30 16.14 -38.55
CA SER A 175 3.39 17.05 -39.26
C SER A 175 2.97 18.31 -38.49
N ALA A 176 3.63 18.66 -37.38
CA ALA A 176 3.34 19.90 -36.67
C ALA A 176 4.61 20.56 -36.12
N GLY A 177 5.55 20.86 -37.02
CA GLY A 177 6.56 21.89 -36.77
C GLY A 177 6.10 23.19 -37.38
N GLN A 178 5.58 24.14 -36.58
CA GLN A 178 5.77 25.57 -36.86
C GLN A 178 5.47 26.45 -35.62
N GLU A 179 6.56 27.04 -35.10
CA GLU A 179 6.67 28.40 -34.55
C GLU A 179 6.38 28.76 -33.08
N ARG A 180 7.47 29.30 -32.48
CA ARG A 180 7.57 30.55 -31.68
C ARG A 180 6.86 30.54 -30.30
N SER A 181 7.44 31.02 -29.19
CA SER A 181 8.53 31.96 -28.96
C SER A 181 8.92 31.99 -27.47
N SER A 182 10.22 32.13 -27.21
CA SER A 182 10.87 32.91 -26.14
C SER A 182 10.16 33.14 -24.80
N GLY A 183 10.74 32.62 -23.71
CA GLY A 183 10.71 33.22 -22.38
C GLY A 183 12.14 33.61 -21.93
N PRO A 184 12.35 34.79 -21.31
CA PRO A 184 13.69 35.34 -21.09
C PRO A 184 14.38 34.79 -19.83
N ALA A 185 15.70 34.89 -19.82
CA ALA A 185 16.60 34.66 -18.70
C ALA A 185 16.63 35.85 -17.71
N ALA A 186 16.87 35.58 -16.42
CA ALA A 186 17.65 36.40 -15.45
C ALA A 186 17.34 35.93 -14.00
N LYS A 187 18.29 35.33 -13.28
CA LYS A 187 19.31 35.91 -12.37
C LYS A 187 18.84 36.18 -10.92
N GLU A 188 19.37 35.35 -10.03
CA GLU A 188 20.17 35.67 -8.82
C GLU A 188 19.86 36.86 -7.88
N HIS A 189 19.86 36.47 -6.60
CA HIS A 189 20.50 37.07 -5.42
C HIS A 189 19.89 38.25 -4.63
N SER A 190 19.88 37.98 -3.32
CA SER A 190 20.12 38.89 -2.18
C SER A 190 19.07 39.94 -1.86
N LYS A 191 18.88 40.39 -0.62
CA LYS A 191 19.23 40.01 0.76
C LYS A 191 18.71 41.20 1.58
N GLN A 192 18.60 41.01 2.89
CA GLN A 192 18.61 42.03 3.95
C GLN A 192 17.24 42.61 4.34
N LYS A 193 16.96 42.94 5.61
CA LYS A 193 17.60 42.73 6.93
C LYS A 193 16.77 43.61 7.88
N ALA A 194 16.46 43.15 9.08
CA ALA A 194 16.42 44.01 10.27
C ALA A 194 16.15 43.17 11.54
N GLU A 195 17.22 42.59 12.07
CA GLU A 195 17.50 42.59 13.52
C GLU A 195 17.83 44.05 13.94
N PRO A 196 17.79 44.46 15.24
CA PRO A 196 18.73 43.88 16.22
C PRO A 196 18.40 43.96 17.74
N SER A 197 19.10 43.08 18.49
CA SER A 197 19.81 43.35 19.78
C SER A 197 18.99 43.51 21.09
N GLN A 198 19.43 43.09 22.29
CA GLN A 198 20.71 42.56 22.79
C GLN A 198 20.53 42.02 24.24
N GLN A 199 21.30 40.98 24.60
CA GLN A 199 22.04 40.70 25.86
C GLN A 199 21.31 40.82 27.22
N SER A 200 21.50 39.92 28.20
CA SER A 200 22.79 39.56 28.81
C SER A 200 22.73 38.28 29.68
N GLU A 201 23.85 37.55 29.66
CA GLU A 201 24.58 36.78 30.71
C GLU A 201 23.87 36.47 32.05
N SER A 202 24.02 35.31 32.71
CA SER A 202 25.28 34.70 33.19
C SER A 202 25.11 33.26 33.74
N LYS A 203 26.15 32.44 33.59
CA LYS A 203 26.43 31.08 34.17
C LYS A 203 27.00 31.21 35.62
N PRO A 204 27.53 30.16 36.31
CA PRO A 204 27.17 28.75 36.61
C PRO A 204 26.98 28.50 38.15
N GLU A 205 26.74 27.25 38.59
CA GLU A 205 27.60 26.49 39.55
C GLU A 205 26.89 25.26 40.18
N GLY A 206 27.57 24.09 40.11
CA GLY A 206 27.87 23.27 41.29
C GLY A 206 26.91 22.14 41.75
N PRO A 207 27.39 20.90 41.96
CA PRO A 207 26.58 19.71 42.29
C PRO A 207 26.57 19.38 43.80
N THR A 208 25.65 18.51 44.27
CA THR A 208 25.91 17.68 45.47
C THR A 208 25.10 16.38 45.46
N GLN A 209 25.80 15.28 45.73
CA GLN A 209 25.29 13.94 46.01
C GLN A 209 24.76 13.85 47.45
N SER A 210 23.79 12.97 47.71
CA SER A 210 23.77 11.96 48.78
C SER A 210 22.57 11.04 48.60
#